data_AF-A0A6L6ZQJ6-F1
#
_entry.id   AF-A0A6L6ZQJ6-F1
#
_cell.length_a   1.000
_cell.length_b   1.000
_cell.length_c   1.000
_cell.angle_alpha   90.00
_cell.angle_beta   90.00
_cell.angle_gamma   90.00
#
_symmetry.space_group_name_H-M   'P 1'
#
loop_
_entity.id
_entity.type
_entity.pdbx_description
1 polymer ?
#
loop_
_entity_poly.entity_id
_entity_poly.type
_entity_poly.pdbx_seq_one_letter_code
_entity_poly.pdbx_strand_id
1 'polypeptide(L)'
;MRVNAEKILDAIHNCEIPYGRDGKTVQPGEQVAKHRLTVRHSDLKSWMSKNYPNQKPAFLFDEVEQKLHAGITVEAYQSLQAENERLNVHLNKKTNELQQVKKELSALQGECDSLRRMVDNPLRNIDKRSETTYLNIIGGLLFLMLGHSPAGVKQSVFNNQSAIISALLGHFEGRAGMSPRTLEAKFAEANKSLKSS
;
A
#
# COMPACT_ATOMS: atom_id res chain seq x y z
N MET A 1 -10.33 1.17 59.95
CA MET A 1 -9.04 1.39 60.65
C MET A 1 -8.33 0.10 61.11
N ARG A 2 -9.02 -1.02 61.38
CA ARG A 2 -8.37 -2.25 61.87
C ARG A 2 -7.49 -2.98 60.83
N VAL A 3 -7.92 -3.03 59.58
CA VAL A 3 -7.23 -3.78 58.49
C VAL A 3 -5.80 -3.32 58.22
N ASN A 4 -5.51 -2.02 58.25
CA ASN A 4 -4.15 -1.52 57.99
C ASN A 4 -3.21 -1.79 59.18
N ALA A 5 -3.73 -1.73 60.40
CA ALA A 5 -2.96 -2.09 61.59
C ALA A 5 -2.67 -3.59 61.64
N GLU A 6 -3.61 -4.43 61.18
CA GLU A 6 -3.42 -5.88 61.05
C GLU A 6 -2.31 -6.25 60.05
N LYS A 7 -2.21 -5.54 58.92
CA LYS A 7 -1.10 -5.73 57.95
C LYS A 7 0.27 -5.42 58.53
N ILE A 8 0.37 -4.33 59.30
CA ILE A 8 1.62 -3.95 59.96
C ILE A 8 1.96 -4.96 61.05
N LEU A 9 0.96 -5.40 61.83
CA LEU A 9 1.16 -6.44 62.83
C LEU A 9 1.62 -7.75 62.20
N ASP A 10 1.00 -8.21 61.12
CA ASP A 10 1.40 -9.41 60.39
C ASP A 10 2.87 -9.32 59.93
N ALA A 11 3.25 -8.20 59.32
CA ALA A 11 4.63 -7.96 58.90
C ALA A 11 5.64 -7.98 60.07
N ILE A 12 5.24 -7.52 61.25
CA ILE A 12 6.06 -7.62 62.48
C ILE A 12 6.20 -9.09 62.93
N HIS A 13 5.11 -9.86 62.94
CA HIS A 13 5.15 -11.28 63.34
C HIS A 13 6.02 -12.12 62.39
N ASN A 14 6.01 -11.77 61.10
CA ASN A 14 6.83 -12.43 60.07
C ASN A 14 8.26 -11.85 59.97
N CYS A 15 8.67 -10.97 60.89
CA CYS A 15 10.00 -10.34 60.92
C CYS A 15 10.36 -9.55 59.64
N GLU A 16 9.37 -9.06 58.89
CA GLU A 16 9.58 -8.23 57.70
C GLU A 16 9.90 -6.77 58.03
N ILE A 17 9.47 -6.30 59.22
CA ILE A 17 9.72 -4.96 59.73
C ILE A 17 10.39 -5.08 61.10
N PRO A 18 11.56 -4.45 61.30
CA PRO A 18 12.14 -4.29 62.63
C PRO A 18 11.16 -3.61 63.60
N TYR A 19 11.05 -4.18 64.80
CA TYR A 19 10.16 -3.67 65.84
C TYR A 19 10.90 -3.45 67.15
N GLY A 20 10.24 -2.74 68.07
CA GLY A 20 10.78 -2.37 69.36
C GLY A 20 9.75 -2.41 70.47
N ARG A 21 10.25 -2.32 71.70
CA ARG A 21 9.46 -2.17 72.92
C ARG A 21 9.71 -0.79 73.50
N ASP A 22 8.65 0.00 73.65
CA ASP A 22 8.71 1.36 74.21
C ASP A 22 9.80 2.24 73.55
N GLY A 23 9.94 2.14 72.22
CA GLY A 23 10.88 2.91 71.42
C GLY A 23 12.29 2.32 71.29
N LYS A 24 12.59 1.20 71.96
CA LYS A 24 13.88 0.49 71.84
C LYS A 24 13.75 -0.73 70.95
N THR A 25 14.59 -0.84 69.93
CA THR A 25 14.63 -2.00 69.03
C THR A 25 14.93 -3.28 69.82
N VAL A 26 14.16 -4.33 69.54
CA VAL A 26 14.31 -5.64 70.16
C VAL A 26 14.86 -6.65 69.16
N GLN A 27 15.33 -7.80 69.64
CA GLN A 27 15.76 -8.88 68.75
C GLN A 27 14.56 -9.50 68.02
N PRO A 28 14.73 -9.97 66.77
CA PRO A 28 13.67 -10.68 66.05
C PRO A 28 13.19 -11.89 66.86
N GLY A 29 11.87 -12.00 67.04
CA GLY A 29 11.25 -13.08 67.83
C GLY A 29 11.10 -12.78 69.32
N GLU A 30 11.58 -11.65 69.84
CA GLU A 30 11.28 -11.23 71.22
C GLU A 30 9.78 -10.96 71.38
N GLN A 31 9.14 -11.59 72.37
CA GLN A 31 7.72 -11.40 72.63
C GLN A 31 7.47 -10.03 73.27
N VAL A 32 6.75 -9.17 72.55
CA VAL A 32 6.36 -7.84 73.01
C VAL A 32 4.84 -7.74 73.03
N ALA A 33 4.26 -7.27 74.14
CA ALA A 33 2.83 -7.07 74.24
C ALA A 33 2.35 -6.03 73.20
N LYS A 34 1.19 -6.25 72.58
CA LYS A 34 0.68 -5.42 71.47
C LYS A 34 0.67 -3.92 71.76
N HIS A 35 0.38 -3.52 73.00
CA HIS A 35 0.30 -2.12 73.43
C HIS A 35 1.67 -1.46 73.66
N ARG A 36 2.77 -2.22 73.67
CA ARG A 36 4.16 -1.73 73.84
C ARG A 36 4.97 -1.81 72.55
N LEU A 37 4.38 -2.34 71.48
CA LEU A 37 5.02 -2.44 70.17
C LEU A 37 5.24 -1.04 69.62
N THR A 38 6.46 -0.83 69.16
CA THR A 38 6.88 0.39 68.47
C THR A 38 7.60 0.01 67.19
N VAL A 39 7.41 0.80 66.13
CA VAL A 39 8.09 0.64 64.85
C VAL A 39 8.74 1.98 64.52
N ARG A 40 10.00 1.96 64.06
CA ARG A 40 10.66 3.19 63.66
C ARG A 40 10.05 3.71 62.37
N HIS A 41 9.98 5.04 62.26
CA HIS A 41 9.47 5.70 61.06
C HIS A 41 10.23 5.28 59.79
N SER A 42 11.56 5.19 59.84
CA SER A 42 12.41 4.75 58.72
C SER A 42 12.07 3.35 58.21
N ASP A 43 11.81 2.44 59.14
CA ASP A 43 11.63 1.03 58.86
C ASP A 43 10.23 0.79 58.27
N LEU A 44 9.22 1.44 58.84
CA LEU A 44 7.86 1.45 58.30
C LEU A 44 7.80 2.10 56.92
N LYS A 45 8.51 3.21 56.72
CA LYS A 45 8.58 3.93 55.43
C LYS A 45 9.18 3.03 54.36
N SER A 46 10.32 2.41 54.64
CA SER A 46 11.01 1.52 53.71
C SER A 46 10.17 0.30 53.33
N TRP A 47 9.51 -0.31 54.32
CA TRP A 47 8.62 -1.45 54.07
C TRP A 47 7.39 -1.06 53.25
N MET A 48 6.74 0.09 53.54
CA MET A 48 5.62 0.57 52.73
C MET A 48 6.04 0.92 51.30
N SER A 49 7.18 1.58 51.12
CA SER A 49 7.70 1.90 49.77
C SER A 49 7.95 0.65 48.93
N LYS A 50 8.37 -0.45 49.56
CA LYS A 50 8.64 -1.72 48.87
C LYS A 50 7.37 -2.53 48.59
N ASN A 51 6.50 -2.70 49.58
CA ASN A 51 5.37 -3.62 49.50
C ASN A 51 4.06 -2.96 49.05
N TYR A 52 3.94 -1.65 49.24
CA TYR A 52 2.74 -0.86 48.92
C TYR A 52 3.12 0.47 48.24
N PRO A 53 3.78 0.46 47.07
CA PRO A 53 4.31 1.66 46.44
C PRO A 53 3.25 2.71 46.06
N ASN A 54 1.98 2.29 45.98
CA ASN A 54 0.81 3.14 45.71
C ASN A 54 0.10 3.64 46.98
N GLN A 55 0.50 3.23 48.19
CA GLN A 55 -0.10 3.66 49.45
C GLN A 55 0.92 4.47 50.25
N LYS A 56 0.75 5.79 50.23
CA LYS A 56 1.67 6.72 50.89
C LYS A 56 0.93 7.62 51.89
N PRO A 57 0.74 7.18 53.14
CA PRO A 57 0.03 7.99 54.14
C PRO A 57 0.81 9.26 54.52
N ALA A 58 0.10 10.35 54.77
CA ALA A 58 0.71 11.66 55.02
C ALA A 58 1.55 11.77 56.29
N PHE A 59 1.39 10.86 57.24
CA PHE A 59 2.24 10.80 58.43
C PHE A 59 3.63 10.18 58.16
N LEU A 60 3.81 9.52 57.01
CA LEU A 60 5.00 8.72 56.68
C LEU A 60 5.76 9.24 55.45
N PHE A 61 5.05 9.89 54.53
CA PHE A 61 5.58 10.44 53.28
C PHE A 61 5.26 11.92 53.19
N ASP A 62 6.20 12.72 52.70
CA ASP A 62 5.96 14.14 52.45
C ASP A 62 5.05 14.35 51.21
N GLU A 63 4.63 15.60 50.96
CA GLU A 63 3.73 15.90 49.83
C GLU A 63 4.33 15.56 48.46
N VAL A 64 5.65 15.65 48.32
CA VAL A 64 6.35 15.39 47.06
C VAL A 64 6.39 13.89 46.81
N GLU A 65 6.78 13.11 47.82
CA GLU A 65 6.79 11.65 47.81
C GLU A 65 5.39 11.06 47.61
N GLN A 66 4.35 11.66 48.19
CA GLN A 66 2.96 11.26 47.96
C GLN A 66 2.53 11.47 46.51
N LYS A 67 2.93 12.58 45.89
CA LYS A 67 2.60 12.93 44.49
C LYS A 67 3.42 12.12 43.47
N LEU A 68 4.59 11.63 43.86
CA LEU A 68 5.41 10.68 43.08
C LEU A 68 4.77 9.27 43.10
N HIS A 69 3.64 9.11 42.44
CA HIS A 69 2.94 7.83 42.31
C HIS A 69 3.77 6.85 41.45
N ALA A 70 3.99 5.63 41.96
CA ALA A 70 4.87 4.63 41.34
C ALA A 70 4.23 3.84 40.18
N GLY A 71 3.04 4.23 39.72
CA GLY A 71 2.32 3.58 38.63
C GLY A 71 1.55 4.62 37.81
N ILE A 72 1.38 4.33 36.52
CA ILE A 72 0.65 5.14 35.53
C ILE A 72 -0.57 5.80 36.18
N THR A 73 -0.58 7.13 36.25
CA THR A 73 -1.69 7.86 36.88
C THR A 73 -2.97 7.64 36.07
N VAL A 74 -4.13 7.65 36.76
CA VAL A 74 -5.44 7.56 36.09
C VAL A 74 -5.59 8.67 35.05
N GLU A 75 -5.07 9.87 35.35
CA GLU A 75 -5.06 11.01 34.43
C GLU A 75 -4.18 10.77 33.19
N ALA A 76 -3.00 10.17 33.35
CA ALA A 76 -2.14 9.81 32.21
C ALA A 76 -2.81 8.73 31.34
N TYR A 77 -3.48 7.75 31.95
CA TYR A 77 -4.25 6.75 31.23
C TYR A 77 -5.41 7.37 30.46
N GLN A 78 -6.21 8.24 31.09
CA GLN A 78 -7.33 8.94 30.46
C GLN A 78 -6.86 9.83 29.30
N SER A 79 -5.72 10.51 29.45
CA SER A 79 -5.12 11.33 28.40
C SER A 79 -4.69 10.48 27.21
N LEU A 80 -4.02 9.35 27.45
CA LEU A 80 -3.63 8.40 26.41
C LEU A 80 -4.84 7.74 25.74
N GLN A 81 -5.90 7.46 26.50
CA GLN A 81 -7.14 6.92 25.96
C GLN A 81 -7.82 7.93 25.03
N ALA A 82 -7.96 9.19 25.44
CA ALA A 82 -8.52 10.25 24.61
C ALA A 82 -7.72 10.46 23.33
N GLU A 83 -6.39 10.39 23.41
CA GLU A 83 -5.53 10.46 22.23
C GLU A 83 -5.71 9.26 21.29
N ASN A 84 -5.81 8.05 21.83
CA ASN A 84 -6.11 6.86 21.04
C ASN A 84 -7.45 6.96 20.31
N GLU A 85 -8.50 7.43 21.01
CA GLU A 85 -9.82 7.65 20.40
C GLU A 85 -9.75 8.68 19.26
N ARG A 86 -9.04 9.79 19.47
CA ARG A 86 -8.81 10.81 18.44
C ARG A 86 -8.08 10.22 17.22
N LEU A 87 -7.01 9.44 17.44
CA LEU A 87 -6.23 8.81 16.38
C LEU A 87 -7.07 7.80 15.60
N ASN A 88 -7.90 7.01 16.27
CA ASN A 88 -8.82 6.06 15.63
C ASN A 88 -9.84 6.77 14.73
N VAL A 89 -10.44 7.87 15.19
CA VAL A 89 -11.34 8.67 14.36
C VAL A 89 -10.61 9.22 13.13
N HIS A 90 -9.39 9.70 13.29
CA HIS A 90 -8.59 10.23 12.18
C HIS A 90 -8.22 9.13 11.17
N LEU A 91 -7.80 7.96 11.63
CA LEU A 91 -7.47 6.81 10.78
C LEU A 91 -8.68 6.33 10.00
N ASN A 92 -9.85 6.24 10.64
CA ASN A 92 -11.09 5.88 9.96
C ASN A 92 -11.45 6.89 8.87
N LYS A 93 -11.34 8.19 9.15
CA LYS A 93 -11.56 9.24 8.15
C LYS A 93 -10.61 9.10 6.96
N LYS A 94 -9.31 8.91 7.20
CA LYS A 94 -8.30 8.74 6.14
C LYS A 94 -8.51 7.48 5.32
N THR A 95 -8.93 6.39 5.98
CA THR A 95 -9.26 5.14 5.29
C THR A 95 -10.45 5.33 4.35
N ASN A 96 -11.49 6.04 4.79
CA ASN A 96 -12.65 6.34 3.96
C ASN A 96 -12.29 7.26 2.77
N GLU A 97 -11.48 8.30 3.00
CA GLU A 97 -10.97 9.18 1.92
C GLU A 97 -10.20 8.36 0.87
N LEU A 98 -9.32 7.46 1.31
CA LEU A 98 -8.53 6.61 0.41
C LEU A 98 -9.41 5.64 -0.39
N GLN A 99 -10.42 5.04 0.25
CA GLN A 99 -11.39 4.19 -0.45
C GLN A 99 -12.16 4.96 -1.51
N GLN A 100 -12.56 6.21 -1.23
CA GLN A 100 -13.26 7.06 -2.17
C GLN A 100 -12.38 7.40 -3.38
N VAL A 101 -11.14 7.84 -3.15
CA VAL A 101 -10.19 8.14 -4.23
C VAL A 101 -9.91 6.90 -5.09
N LYS A 102 -9.79 5.71 -4.49
CA LYS A 102 -9.61 4.46 -5.25
C LYS A 102 -10.80 4.15 -6.16
N LYS A 103 -12.03 4.39 -5.69
CA LYS A 103 -13.24 4.21 -6.51
C LYS A 103 -13.22 5.15 -7.71
N GLU A 104 -12.95 6.43 -7.47
CA GLU A 104 -12.84 7.46 -8.53
C GLU A 104 -11.76 7.10 -9.54
N LEU A 105 -10.59 6.66 -9.08
CA LEU A 105 -9.51 6.23 -9.96
C LEU A 105 -9.94 5.03 -10.81
N SER A 106 -10.62 4.03 -10.24
CA SER A 106 -11.13 2.89 -11.02
C SER A 106 -12.19 3.29 -12.04
N ALA A 107 -13.03 4.27 -11.72
CA ALA A 107 -14.05 4.79 -12.63
C ALA A 107 -13.39 5.52 -13.81
N LEU A 108 -12.44 6.41 -13.52
CA LEU A 108 -11.66 7.13 -14.54
C LEU A 108 -10.85 6.16 -15.42
N GLN A 109 -10.27 5.11 -14.84
CA GLN A 109 -9.59 4.06 -15.62
C GLN A 109 -10.57 3.36 -16.56
N GLY A 110 -11.76 2.99 -16.08
CA GLY A 110 -12.81 2.39 -16.90
C GLY A 110 -13.27 3.31 -18.05
N GLU A 111 -13.40 4.60 -17.80
CA GLU A 111 -13.70 5.61 -18.82
C GLU A 111 -12.58 5.73 -19.86
N CYS A 112 -11.33 5.85 -19.43
CA CYS A 112 -10.17 5.88 -20.31
C CYS A 112 -10.07 4.64 -21.20
N ASP A 113 -10.27 3.44 -20.64
CA ASP A 113 -10.26 2.19 -21.39
C ASP A 113 -11.41 2.13 -22.41
N SER A 114 -12.59 2.63 -22.04
CA SER A 114 -13.75 2.69 -22.93
C SER A 114 -13.50 3.66 -24.09
N LEU A 115 -12.99 4.86 -23.80
CA LEU A 115 -12.62 5.85 -24.82
C LEU A 115 -11.53 5.31 -25.75
N ARG A 116 -10.52 4.63 -25.21
CA ARG A 116 -9.47 4.01 -26.01
C ARG A 116 -10.02 2.95 -26.95
N ARG A 117 -10.93 2.10 -26.49
CA ARG A 117 -11.62 1.11 -27.36
C ARG A 117 -12.47 1.79 -28.43
N MET A 118 -13.16 2.87 -28.10
CA MET A 118 -13.97 3.65 -29.05
C MET A 118 -13.13 4.33 -30.13
N VAL A 119 -11.87 4.71 -29.84
CA VAL A 119 -10.97 5.34 -30.82
C VAL A 119 -10.21 4.29 -31.63
N ASP A 120 -9.66 3.26 -30.98
CA ASP A 120 -8.82 2.26 -31.64
C ASP A 120 -9.61 1.38 -32.61
N ASN A 121 -10.88 1.06 -32.30
CA ASN A 121 -11.67 0.14 -33.12
C ASN A 121 -12.08 0.74 -34.48
N PRO A 122 -12.66 1.96 -34.56
CA PRO A 122 -12.96 2.60 -35.85
C PRO A 122 -11.71 2.90 -36.67
N LEU A 123 -10.64 3.42 -36.05
CA LEU A 123 -9.40 3.74 -36.76
C LEU A 123 -8.76 2.49 -37.38
N ARG A 124 -8.66 1.39 -36.62
CA ARG A 124 -8.12 0.12 -37.15
C ARG A 124 -8.99 -0.49 -38.24
N ASN A 125 -10.32 -0.36 -38.13
CA ASN A 125 -11.22 -0.92 -39.15
C ASN A 125 -11.25 -0.08 -40.43
N ILE A 126 -11.15 1.25 -40.33
CA ILE A 126 -11.01 2.15 -41.48
C ILE A 126 -9.69 1.87 -42.21
N ASP A 127 -8.60 1.71 -41.46
CA ASP A 127 -7.28 1.43 -42.01
C ASP A 127 -7.25 0.09 -42.76
N LYS A 128 -7.74 -1.00 -42.14
CA LYS A 128 -7.79 -2.33 -42.77
C LYS A 128 -8.65 -2.37 -44.03
N ARG A 129 -9.81 -1.71 -44.01
CA ARG A 129 -10.71 -1.69 -45.18
C ARG A 129 -10.06 -0.96 -46.35
N SER A 130 -9.48 0.21 -46.09
CA SER A 130 -8.79 1.01 -47.09
C SER A 130 -7.56 0.27 -47.63
N GLU A 131 -6.78 -0.36 -46.75
CA GLU A 131 -5.61 -1.16 -47.13
C GLU A 131 -6.00 -2.33 -48.05
N THR A 132 -7.06 -3.06 -47.72
CA THR A 132 -7.56 -4.17 -48.57
C THR A 132 -7.97 -3.67 -49.94
N THR A 133 -8.68 -2.52 -50.00
CA THR A 133 -9.05 -1.89 -51.27
C THR A 133 -7.82 -1.52 -52.10
N TYR A 134 -6.80 -0.91 -51.49
CA TYR A 134 -5.55 -0.58 -52.20
C TYR A 134 -4.80 -1.82 -52.68
N LEU A 135 -4.70 -2.86 -51.86
CA LEU A 135 -4.08 -4.13 -52.24
C LEU A 135 -4.81 -4.78 -53.42
N ASN A 136 -6.14 -4.77 -53.44
CA ASN A 136 -6.93 -5.30 -54.55
C ASN A 136 -6.74 -4.48 -55.84
N ILE A 137 -6.70 -3.15 -55.75
CA ILE A 137 -6.39 -2.28 -56.90
C ILE A 137 -4.99 -2.57 -57.44
N ILE A 138 -3.97 -2.60 -56.57
CA ILE A 138 -2.58 -2.87 -56.95
C ILE A 138 -2.47 -4.25 -57.59
N GLY A 139 -3.09 -5.27 -57.00
CA GLY A 139 -3.09 -6.63 -57.54
C GLY A 139 -3.76 -6.67 -58.91
N GLY A 140 -4.87 -5.96 -59.09
CA GLY A 140 -5.60 -5.92 -60.36
C GLY A 140 -4.77 -5.28 -61.46
N LEU A 141 -4.07 -4.19 -61.14
CA LEU A 141 -3.13 -3.54 -62.04
C LEU A 141 -1.95 -4.47 -62.38
N LEU A 142 -1.37 -5.17 -61.40
CA LEU A 142 -0.30 -6.16 -61.64
C LEU A 142 -0.77 -7.28 -62.56
N PHE A 143 -1.97 -7.82 -62.32
CA PHE A 143 -2.57 -8.86 -63.15
C PHE A 143 -2.77 -8.40 -64.59
N LEU A 144 -3.30 -7.18 -64.79
CA LEU A 144 -3.47 -6.60 -66.12
C LEU A 144 -2.11 -6.37 -66.79
N MET A 145 -1.16 -5.71 -66.13
CA MET A 145 0.15 -5.40 -66.70
C MET A 145 0.93 -6.64 -67.15
N LEU A 146 0.85 -7.73 -66.38
CA LEU A 146 1.54 -8.99 -66.70
C LEU A 146 0.68 -9.94 -67.55
N GLY A 147 -0.55 -9.55 -67.85
CA GLY A 147 -1.53 -10.34 -68.56
C GLY A 147 -1.50 -10.16 -70.08
N HIS A 148 -2.36 -10.94 -70.73
CA HIS A 148 -2.63 -10.84 -72.16
C HIS A 148 -4.11 -10.50 -72.34
N SER A 149 -4.43 -9.76 -73.39
CA SER A 149 -5.81 -9.56 -73.86
C SER A 149 -6.43 -10.91 -74.28
N PRO A 150 -7.77 -11.00 -74.40
CA PRO A 150 -8.43 -12.19 -74.96
C PRO A 150 -7.93 -12.58 -76.37
N ALA A 151 -7.38 -11.63 -77.12
CA ALA A 151 -6.78 -11.85 -78.44
C ALA A 151 -5.30 -12.25 -78.38
N GLY A 152 -4.74 -12.51 -77.20
CA GLY A 152 -3.35 -12.94 -77.01
C GLY A 152 -2.31 -11.81 -77.01
N VAL A 153 -2.72 -10.55 -77.21
CA VAL A 153 -1.79 -9.39 -77.18
C VAL A 153 -1.38 -9.07 -75.74
N LYS A 154 -0.08 -8.89 -75.48
CA LYS A 154 0.44 -8.43 -74.17
C LYS A 154 -0.15 -7.07 -73.81
N GLN A 155 -0.61 -6.93 -72.57
CA GLN A 155 -1.20 -5.66 -72.11
C GLN A 155 -0.16 -4.63 -71.67
N SER A 156 1.08 -5.04 -71.39
CA SER A 156 2.19 -4.12 -71.12
C SER A 156 3.53 -4.61 -71.68
N VAL A 157 4.54 -3.73 -71.62
CA VAL A 157 5.93 -4.02 -71.98
C VAL A 157 6.67 -4.85 -70.92
N PHE A 158 6.11 -4.98 -69.71
CA PHE A 158 6.76 -5.66 -68.60
C PHE A 158 6.47 -7.16 -68.65
N ASN A 159 7.53 -7.97 -68.48
CA ASN A 159 7.43 -9.43 -68.57
C ASN A 159 7.29 -10.13 -67.21
N ASN A 160 7.64 -9.45 -66.12
CA ASN A 160 7.54 -9.99 -64.77
C ASN A 160 7.48 -8.86 -63.73
N GLN A 161 7.17 -9.24 -62.50
CA GLN A 161 7.02 -8.32 -61.38
C GLN A 161 8.33 -7.60 -61.02
N SER A 162 9.49 -8.26 -61.17
CA SER A 162 10.80 -7.64 -60.92
C SER A 162 11.08 -6.49 -61.89
N ALA A 163 10.70 -6.62 -63.17
CA ALA A 163 10.84 -5.54 -64.16
C ALA A 163 9.99 -4.32 -63.81
N ILE A 164 8.78 -4.54 -63.26
CA ILE A 164 7.90 -3.47 -62.76
C ILE A 164 8.54 -2.78 -61.55
N ILE A 165 9.08 -3.56 -60.60
CA ILE A 165 9.76 -3.01 -59.40
C ILE A 165 10.96 -2.16 -59.82
N SER A 166 11.81 -2.66 -60.73
CA SER A 166 12.96 -1.90 -61.24
C SER A 166 12.55 -0.60 -61.92
N ALA A 167 11.46 -0.61 -62.71
CA ALA A 167 10.93 0.60 -63.33
C ALA A 167 10.39 1.60 -62.29
N LEU A 168 9.66 1.13 -61.27
CA LEU A 168 9.15 1.97 -60.19
C LEU A 168 10.28 2.61 -59.38
N LEU A 169 11.32 1.84 -59.07
CA LEU A 169 12.50 2.35 -58.37
C LEU A 169 13.20 3.43 -59.22
N GLY A 170 13.41 3.18 -60.52
CA GLY A 170 14.06 4.13 -61.41
C GLY A 170 13.28 5.44 -61.60
N HIS A 171 11.94 5.42 -61.52
CA HIS A 171 11.10 6.61 -61.73
C HIS A 171 10.68 7.33 -60.45
N PHE A 172 10.64 6.64 -59.31
CA PHE A 172 10.06 7.16 -58.06
C PHE A 172 10.99 7.01 -56.84
N GLU A 173 12.30 6.87 -57.07
CA GLU A 173 13.30 6.79 -56.01
C GLU A 173 13.17 7.94 -55.00
N GLY A 174 13.41 7.64 -53.72
CA GLY A 174 13.39 8.64 -52.63
C GLY A 174 12.01 8.95 -52.04
N ARG A 175 10.91 8.42 -52.60
CA ARG A 175 9.58 8.52 -51.97
C ARG A 175 9.44 7.51 -50.83
N ALA A 176 8.84 7.96 -49.73
CA ALA A 176 8.55 7.08 -48.59
C ALA A 176 7.70 5.88 -49.04
N GLY A 177 8.13 4.67 -48.66
CA GLY A 177 7.46 3.43 -49.04
C GLY A 177 7.89 2.85 -50.41
N MET A 178 8.75 3.52 -51.17
CA MET A 178 9.29 3.02 -52.45
C MET A 178 10.65 2.30 -52.30
N SER A 179 10.85 1.57 -51.20
CA SER A 179 12.03 0.70 -51.08
C SER A 179 11.81 -0.62 -51.84
N PRO A 180 12.87 -1.27 -52.36
CA PRO A 180 12.74 -2.56 -53.04
C PRO A 180 11.98 -3.58 -52.19
N ARG A 181 12.37 -3.70 -50.90
CA ARG A 181 11.74 -4.60 -49.93
C ARG A 181 10.26 -4.29 -49.70
N THR A 182 9.88 -3.01 -49.67
CA THR A 182 8.49 -2.59 -49.47
C THR A 182 7.63 -2.94 -50.67
N LEU A 183 8.14 -2.70 -51.89
CA LEU A 183 7.43 -3.00 -53.13
C LEU A 183 7.22 -4.51 -53.31
N GLU A 184 8.27 -5.32 -53.06
CA GLU A 184 8.18 -6.77 -53.09
C GLU A 184 7.11 -7.30 -52.13
N ALA A 185 7.14 -6.82 -50.88
CA ALA A 185 6.17 -7.22 -49.86
C ALA A 185 4.73 -6.82 -50.25
N LYS A 186 4.51 -5.57 -50.66
CA LYS A 186 3.16 -5.07 -51.01
C LYS A 186 2.61 -5.74 -52.26
N PHE A 187 3.43 -6.07 -53.24
CA PHE A 187 2.97 -6.78 -54.42
C PHE A 187 2.63 -8.24 -54.12
N ALA A 188 3.40 -8.90 -53.26
CA ALA A 188 3.07 -10.24 -52.79
C ALA A 188 1.74 -10.26 -52.00
N GLU A 189 1.54 -9.29 -51.10
CA GLU A 189 0.29 -9.08 -50.37
C GLU A 189 -0.89 -8.80 -51.31
N ALA A 190 -0.70 -7.95 -52.31
CA ALA A 190 -1.73 -7.60 -53.30
C ALA A 190 -2.17 -8.81 -54.14
N ASN A 191 -1.21 -9.59 -54.63
CA ASN A 191 -1.49 -10.84 -55.36
C ASN A 191 -2.22 -11.86 -54.48
N LYS A 192 -1.90 -11.93 -53.18
CA LYS A 192 -2.59 -12.80 -52.22
C LYS A 192 -4.02 -12.30 -51.98
N SER A 193 -4.20 -11.00 -51.74
CA SER A 193 -5.49 -10.37 -51.48
C SER A 193 -6.50 -10.62 -52.61
N LEU A 194 -6.04 -10.49 -53.87
CA LEU A 194 -6.85 -10.81 -55.04
C LEU A 194 -7.25 -12.29 -55.13
N LYS A 195 -6.34 -13.20 -54.81
CA LYS A 195 -6.61 -14.65 -54.85
C LYS A 195 -7.53 -15.12 -53.72
N SER A 196 -7.55 -14.37 -52.62
CA SER A 196 -8.42 -14.63 -51.46
C SER A 196 -9.77 -13.92 -51.51
N SER A 197 -10.00 -13.05 -52.50
CA SER A 197 -11.28 -12.39 -52.77
C SER A 197 -12.15 -13.27 -53.66
#